data_AF-A0A073J638-F1
#
_entry.id   AF-A0A073J638-F1
#
_cell.length_a   1.000
_cell.length_b   1.000
_cell.length_c   1.000
_cell.angle_alpha   90.00
_cell.angle_beta   90.00
_cell.angle_gamma   90.00
#
_symmetry.space_group_name_H-M   'P 1'
#
loop_
_entity.id
_entity.type
_entity.pdbx_description
1 polymer ?
#
loop_
_entity_poly.entity_id
_entity_poly.type
_entity_poly.pdbx_seq_one_letter_code
_entity_poly.pdbx_strand_id
1 'polypeptide(L)'
;MRRTNTRTGTGKRYVYKGRTLFVREYETVNSTAWGVYFVDKKGIKRMYMSHTEPAITLGYQSEENAQYALDQFAAAYNLPEADDR
;
A
#
# COMPACT_ATOMS: atom_id res chain seq x y z
N MET A 1 -6.61 2.85 -26.11
CA MET A 1 -7.00 3.14 -24.71
C MET A 1 -6.99 1.83 -23.92
N ARG A 2 -5.84 1.44 -23.34
CA ARG A 2 -5.82 0.29 -22.42
C ARG A 2 -6.34 0.77 -21.07
N ARG A 3 -7.47 0.22 -20.63
CA ARG A 3 -7.96 0.43 -19.26
C ARG A 3 -6.96 -0.24 -18.33
N THR A 4 -6.12 0.56 -17.70
CA THR A 4 -5.15 0.15 -16.69
C THR A 4 -5.91 -0.34 -15.47
N ASN A 5 -6.18 -1.64 -15.42
CA ASN A 5 -6.96 -2.25 -14.37
C ASN A 5 -6.05 -2.52 -13.16
N THR A 6 -5.52 -1.46 -12.55
CA THR A 6 -4.68 -1.54 -11.35
C THR A 6 -5.45 -2.21 -10.21
N ARG A 7 -5.01 -3.41 -9.80
CA ARG A 7 -5.68 -4.19 -8.77
C ARG A 7 -5.34 -3.67 -7.37
N THR A 8 -6.36 -3.53 -6.52
CA THR A 8 -6.11 -3.37 -5.07
C THR A 8 -5.75 -4.74 -4.51
N GLY A 9 -4.68 -4.83 -3.72
CA GLY A 9 -4.29 -6.06 -3.04
C GLY A 9 -5.44 -6.59 -2.19
N THR A 10 -5.50 -7.91 -2.08
CA THR A 10 -6.45 -8.65 -1.26
C THR A 10 -5.99 -8.79 0.19
N GLY A 11 -4.75 -8.38 0.49
CA GLY A 11 -4.18 -8.38 1.83
C GLY A 11 -4.76 -7.32 2.78
N LYS A 12 -4.26 -7.36 4.02
CA LYS A 12 -4.76 -6.55 5.13
C LYS A 12 -4.53 -5.06 4.92
N ARG A 13 -5.45 -4.27 5.46
CA ARG A 13 -5.39 -2.82 5.47
C ARG A 13 -5.15 -2.34 6.90
N TYR A 14 -4.47 -1.21 7.07
CA TYR A 14 -4.12 -0.68 8.38
C TYR A 14 -4.43 0.81 8.47
N VAL A 15 -4.78 1.31 9.65
CA VAL A 15 -4.99 2.75 9.85
C VAL A 15 -3.72 3.38 10.38
N TYR A 16 -3.19 4.36 9.64
CA TYR A 16 -2.04 5.16 10.06
C TYR A 16 -2.35 6.66 9.97
N LYS A 17 -2.22 7.39 11.09
CA LYS A 17 -2.47 8.85 11.16
C LYS A 17 -3.83 9.26 10.55
N GLY A 18 -4.86 8.43 10.75
CA GLY A 18 -6.21 8.66 10.20
C GLY A 18 -6.34 8.39 8.69
N ARG A 19 -5.43 7.62 8.10
CA ARG A 19 -5.43 7.19 6.70
C ARG A 19 -5.38 5.68 6.61
N THR A 20 -6.11 5.09 5.69
CA THR A 20 -6.07 3.63 5.46
C THR A 20 -4.94 3.29 4.51
N LEU A 21 -3.95 2.55 4.99
CA LEU A 21 -2.88 1.93 4.23
C LEU A 21 -3.33 0.60 3.65
N PHE A 22 -2.95 0.33 2.41
CA PHE A 22 -3.28 -0.90 1.69
C PHE A 22 -2.27 -1.15 0.57
N VAL A 23 -2.12 -2.39 0.13
CA VAL A 23 -1.27 -2.74 -1.00
C VAL A 23 -2.02 -2.57 -2.32
N ARG A 24 -1.34 -2.09 -3.36
CA ARG A 24 -1.91 -1.97 -4.71
C ARG A 24 -0.85 -2.26 -5.76
N GLU A 25 -1.31 -2.89 -6.83
CA GLU A 25 -0.56 -3.08 -8.06
C GLU A 25 -0.47 -1.76 -8.84
N TYR A 26 0.69 -1.51 -9.44
CA TYR A 26 0.90 -0.41 -10.37
C TYR A 26 1.84 -0.83 -11.50
N GLU A 27 1.61 -0.28 -12.69
CA GLU A 27 2.49 -0.50 -13.84
C GLU A 27 3.72 0.39 -13.74
N THR A 28 4.87 -0.19 -14.07
CA THR A 28 6.13 0.51 -14.33
C THR A 28 6.45 0.40 -15.82
N VAL A 29 7.45 1.16 -16.29
CA VAL A 29 7.83 1.23 -17.71
C VAL A 29 8.09 -0.16 -18.34
N ASN A 30 8.60 -1.12 -17.56
CA ASN A 30 9.03 -2.42 -18.05
C ASN A 30 8.38 -3.62 -17.34
N SER A 31 7.55 -3.41 -16.32
CA SER A 31 6.98 -4.50 -15.51
C SER A 31 5.80 -4.05 -14.65
N THR A 32 5.11 -5.00 -14.03
CA THR A 32 4.12 -4.74 -12.98
C THR A 32 4.79 -4.83 -11.62
N ALA A 33 4.49 -3.90 -10.72
CA ALA A 33 5.03 -3.87 -9.37
C ALA A 33 3.93 -3.64 -8.34
N TRP A 34 4.25 -3.93 -7.09
CA TRP A 34 3.37 -3.74 -5.94
C TRP A 34 3.96 -2.69 -5.00
N GLY A 35 3.07 -1.93 -4.36
CA GLY A 35 3.46 -0.90 -3.42
C GLY A 35 2.36 -0.59 -2.44
N VAL A 36 2.72 0.08 -1.35
CA VAL A 36 1.77 0.52 -0.35
C VAL A 36 1.19 1.87 -0.76
N TYR A 37 -0.12 1.97 -0.65
CA TYR A 37 -0.91 3.15 -0.90
C TYR A 37 -1.66 3.54 0.36
N PHE A 38 -2.08 4.79 0.43
CA PHE A 38 -3.01 5.27 1.44
C PHE A 38 -4.19 5.99 0.81
N VAL A 39 -5.33 5.96 1.50
CA VAL A 39 -6.45 6.86 1.22
C VAL A 39 -6.30 8.11 2.06
N ASP A 40 -6.14 9.28 1.42
CA ASP A 40 -6.14 10.55 2.14
C ASP A 40 -7.55 10.91 2.64
N LYS A 41 -7.66 11.92 3.52
CA LYS A 41 -8.94 12.42 4.06
C LYS A 41 -9.95 12.80 2.97
N LYS A 42 -9.49 13.10 1.75
CA LYS A 42 -10.33 13.41 0.59
C LYS A 42 -10.80 12.17 -0.21
N GLY A 43 -10.52 10.96 0.26
CA GLY A 43 -10.82 9.71 -0.46
C GLY A 43 -9.85 9.39 -1.61
N ILE A 44 -8.79 10.18 -1.77
CA ILE A 44 -7.84 10.02 -2.90
C ILE A 44 -6.77 8.99 -2.52
N LYS A 45 -6.62 7.97 -3.37
CA LYS A 45 -5.58 6.93 -3.25
C LYS A 45 -4.23 7.46 -3.71
N ARG A 46 -3.21 7.46 -2.84
CA ARG A 46 -1.85 7.93 -3.15
C ARG A 46 -0.82 6.90 -2.71
N MET A 47 0.28 6.78 -3.44
CA MET A 47 1.39 5.93 -3.03
C MET A 47 2.02 6.48 -1.75
N TYR A 48 2.34 5.58 -0.81
CA TYR A 48 3.02 5.94 0.42
C TYR A 48 4.50 6.18 0.12
N MET A 49 4.94 7.43 0.24
CA MET A 49 6.33 7.84 0.00
C MET A 49 6.79 8.61 1.23
N SER A 50 7.19 7.90 2.29
CA SER A 50 7.77 8.54 3.47
C SER A 50 9.28 8.35 3.45
N HIS A 51 10.03 9.46 3.44
CA HIS A 51 11.49 9.45 3.61
C HIS A 51 11.91 9.23 5.06
N THR A 52 11.01 9.49 6.01
CA THR A 52 11.29 9.41 7.45
C THR A 52 10.96 8.05 8.06
N GLU A 53 10.23 7.21 7.32
CA GLU A 53 9.71 5.94 7.83
C GLU A 53 10.18 4.82 6.90
N PRO A 54 11.37 4.28 7.14
CA PRO A 54 12.12 3.47 6.16
C PRO A 54 11.55 2.06 5.93
N ALA A 55 10.46 1.67 6.59
CA ALA A 55 10.00 0.28 6.58
C ALA A 55 9.33 -0.15 5.28
N ILE A 56 8.85 0.80 4.47
CA ILE A 56 8.10 0.49 3.23
C ILE A 56 8.89 1.03 2.04
N THR A 57 9.49 0.11 1.29
CA THR A 57 10.15 0.42 0.01
C THR A 57 9.12 0.39 -1.12
N LEU A 58 9.46 1.02 -2.25
CA LEU A 58 8.63 0.96 -3.46
C LEU A 58 9.12 -0.17 -4.37
N GLY A 59 8.21 -0.81 -5.09
CA GLY A 59 8.58 -1.69 -6.20
C GLY A 59 8.75 -3.16 -5.82
N TYR A 60 7.84 -3.68 -5.00
CA TYR A 60 7.82 -5.11 -4.69
C TYR A 60 7.42 -5.91 -5.92
N GLN A 61 8.12 -7.03 -6.15
CA GLN A 61 7.85 -7.93 -7.28
C GLN A 61 6.54 -8.72 -7.11
N SER A 62 6.01 -8.83 -5.89
CA SER A 62 4.77 -9.56 -5.58
C SER A 62 3.91 -8.82 -4.55
N GLU A 63 2.61 -9.11 -4.57
CA GLU A 63 1.65 -8.63 -3.58
C GLU A 63 2.04 -9.08 -2.16
N GLU A 64 2.43 -10.35 -2.01
CA GLU A 64 2.84 -10.92 -0.72
C GLU A 64 4.02 -10.17 -0.10
N ASN A 65 5.03 -9.81 -0.89
CA ASN A 65 6.18 -9.05 -0.39
C ASN A 65 5.79 -7.63 0.04
N ALA A 66 4.90 -6.98 -0.72
CA ALA A 66 4.38 -5.67 -0.36
C ALA A 66 3.51 -5.73 0.91
N GLN A 67 2.71 -6.79 1.05
CA GLN A 67 1.86 -7.00 2.21
C GLN A 67 2.70 -7.31 3.45
N TYR A 68 3.71 -8.17 3.33
CA TYR A 68 4.64 -8.47 4.41
C TYR A 68 5.32 -7.20 4.92
N ALA A 69 5.79 -6.32 4.03
CA ALA A 69 6.38 -5.05 4.43
C ALA A 69 5.38 -4.12 5.13
N LEU A 70 4.13 -4.08 4.63
CA LEU A 70 3.05 -3.34 5.29
C LEU A 70 2.73 -3.91 6.67
N ASP A 71 2.70 -5.23 6.83
CA ASP A 71 2.44 -5.90 8.11
C ASP A 71 3.57 -5.65 9.11
N GLN A 72 4.84 -5.66 8.67
CA GLN A 72 5.99 -5.30 9.49
C GLN A 72 5.92 -3.84 9.95
N PHE A 73 5.56 -2.92 9.06
CA PHE A 73 5.33 -1.53 9.41
C PHE A 73 4.15 -1.39 10.41
N ALA A 74 3.06 -2.11 10.17
CA ALA A 74 1.92 -2.12 11.06
C ALA A 74 2.29 -2.61 12.47
N ALA A 75 3.07 -3.69 12.57
CA ALA A 75 3.57 -4.20 13.84
C ALA A 75 4.50 -3.19 14.54
N ALA A 76 5.45 -2.58 13.81
CA ALA A 76 6.39 -1.62 14.38
C ALA A 76 5.72 -0.36 14.96
N TYR A 77 4.60 0.06 14.36
CA TYR A 77 3.85 1.25 14.79
C TYR A 77 2.55 0.90 15.55
N ASN A 78 2.32 -0.37 15.88
CA ASN A 78 1.08 -0.87 16.50
C ASN A 78 -0.19 -0.36 15.80
N LEU A 79 -0.21 -0.43 14.47
CA LEU A 79 -1.33 0.05 13.67
C LEU A 79 -2.54 -0.88 13.80
N PRO A 80 -3.75 -0.35 14.02
CA PRO A 80 -4.95 -1.15 13.97
C PRO A 80 -5.29 -1.54 12.53
N GLU A 81 -5.88 -2.71 12.37
CA GLU A 81 -6.44 -3.16 11.09
C GLU A 81 -7.61 -2.24 10.68
N ALA A 82 -7.69 -1.91 9.40
CA ALA A 82 -8.77 -1.10 8.84
C ALA A 82 -9.90 -2.01 8.33
N ASP A 83 -11.11 -1.78 8.83
CA ASP A 83 -12.32 -2.53 8.43
C ASP A 83 -12.70 -2.20 6.97
N ASP A 84 -12.95 -3.24 6.16
CA ASP A 84 -13.47 -3.14 4.78
C ASP A 84 -15.00 -2.91 4.85
N ARG A 85 -15.42 -1.75 5.36
CA ARG A 85 -16.84 -1.35 5.39
C ARG A 85 -17.22 -0.39 4.28
#